data_AF-A0A1U7SX95-F1
#
_entry.id   AF-A0A1U7SX95-F1
#
_cell.length_a   1.000
_cell.length_b   1.000
_cell.length_c   1.000
_cell.angle_alpha   90.00
_cell.angle_beta   90.00
_cell.angle_gamma   90.00
#
_symmetry.space_group_name_H-M   'P 1'
#
loop_
_entity.id
_entity.type
_entity.pdbx_description
1 polymer ?
#
loop_
_entity_poly.entity_id
_entity_poly.type
_entity_poly.pdbx_seq_one_letter_code
_entity_poly.pdbx_strand_id
1 'polypeptide(L)'
;MGMLFTEMMSMDVADSTQVYAAFLVYLDLLEGRNWPEVTCFGLAELQLVYLQGRERETESFQVVVPTPVHMSFSHERIREIMKKACAQLDKPDSPLSVILAIVESDSTIVYYKLTDGFIMPDPPDDTEDKDNKQWRKKRKKLFK
;
A
#
# COMPACT_ATOMS: atom_id res chain seq x y z
N MET A 1 -9.59 5.78 21.13
CA MET A 1 -9.72 6.38 19.79
C MET A 1 -9.49 7.90 19.75
N GLY A 2 -10.17 8.74 20.55
CA GLY A 2 -10.05 10.22 20.44
C GLY A 2 -8.66 10.84 20.72
N MET A 3 -7.79 10.15 21.46
CA MET A 3 -6.44 10.67 21.76
C MET A 3 -5.51 10.67 20.54
N LEU A 4 -5.67 9.73 19.61
CA LEU A 4 -4.75 9.57 18.49
C LEU A 4 -5.05 10.55 17.34
N PHE A 5 -6.32 10.89 17.13
CA PHE A 5 -6.70 12.00 16.23
C PHE A 5 -6.13 13.34 16.74
N THR A 6 -6.16 13.54 18.05
CA THR A 6 -5.59 14.74 18.69
C THR A 6 -4.06 14.75 18.56
N GLU A 7 -3.42 13.58 18.69
CA GLU A 7 -1.98 13.42 18.48
C GLU A 7 -1.61 13.75 17.03
N MET A 8 -2.32 13.21 16.03
CA MET A 8 -2.11 13.53 14.61
C MET A 8 -2.30 15.02 14.31
N MET A 9 -3.33 15.65 14.89
CA MET A 9 -3.57 17.10 14.79
C MET A 9 -2.43 17.92 15.42
N SER A 10 -1.84 17.42 16.51
CA SER A 10 -0.75 18.10 17.22
C SER A 10 0.59 18.06 16.48
N MET A 11 0.72 17.24 15.43
CA MET A 11 1.95 17.13 14.64
C MET A 11 2.25 18.40 13.83
N ASP A 12 1.29 19.31 13.62
CA ASP A 12 1.39 20.61 12.91
C ASP A 12 2.09 20.55 11.53
N VAL A 13 2.08 19.37 10.91
CA VAL A 13 2.83 19.09 9.69
C VAL A 13 1.89 19.04 8.47
N ALA A 14 0.61 18.76 8.67
CA ALA A 14 -0.31 18.43 7.59
C ALA A 14 -1.63 19.21 7.69
N ASP A 15 -2.25 19.46 6.54
CA ASP A 15 -3.60 20.02 6.50
C ASP A 15 -4.62 19.06 7.15
N SER A 16 -5.68 19.66 7.68
CA SER A 16 -6.83 19.00 8.29
C SER A 16 -7.42 17.87 7.44
N THR A 17 -7.46 18.04 6.11
CA THR A 17 -7.95 17.03 5.17
C THR A 17 -7.08 15.78 5.17
N GLN A 18 -5.75 15.94 5.20
CA GLN A 18 -4.83 14.82 5.22
C GLN A 18 -4.83 14.14 6.59
N VAL A 19 -4.95 14.88 7.68
CA VAL A 19 -5.05 14.27 9.01
C VAL A 19 -6.35 13.47 9.16
N TYR A 20 -7.46 13.96 8.61
CA TYR A 20 -8.69 13.18 8.55
C TYR A 20 -8.52 11.91 7.72
N ALA A 21 -7.88 12.00 6.54
CA ALA A 21 -7.53 10.82 5.76
C ALA A 21 -6.61 9.85 6.54
N ALA A 22 -5.62 10.36 7.28
CA ALA A 22 -4.73 9.55 8.10
C ALA A 22 -5.46 8.81 9.20
N PHE A 23 -6.43 9.44 9.83
CA PHE A 23 -7.28 8.80 10.83
C PHE A 23 -8.12 7.67 10.22
N LEU A 24 -8.75 7.89 9.06
CA LEU A 24 -9.53 6.85 8.37
C LEU A 24 -8.65 5.66 7.96
N VAL A 25 -7.47 5.92 7.39
CA VAL A 25 -6.53 4.87 7.00
C VAL A 25 -6.02 4.11 8.22
N TYR A 26 -5.74 4.80 9.33
CA TYR A 26 -5.32 4.15 10.57
C TYR A 26 -6.38 3.16 11.08
N LEU A 27 -7.66 3.55 11.05
CA LEU A 27 -8.77 2.66 11.42
C LEU A 27 -8.92 1.49 10.45
N ASP A 28 -8.82 1.70 9.14
CA ASP A 28 -8.88 0.59 8.17
C ASP A 28 -7.72 -0.39 8.37
N LEU A 29 -6.49 0.10 8.60
CA LEU A 29 -5.34 -0.77 8.85
C LEU A 29 -5.52 -1.59 10.13
N LEU A 30 -5.94 -0.97 11.24
CA LEU A 30 -6.11 -1.67 12.51
C LEU A 30 -7.35 -2.57 12.57
N GLU A 31 -8.51 -2.07 12.14
CA GLU A 31 -9.81 -2.75 12.32
C GLU A 31 -10.26 -3.49 11.07
N GLY A 32 -10.09 -2.87 9.89
CA GLY A 32 -10.48 -3.48 8.62
C GLY A 32 -9.52 -4.60 8.20
N ARG A 33 -8.22 -4.36 8.33
CA ARG A 33 -7.15 -5.25 7.88
C ARG A 33 -6.44 -5.99 9.03
N ASN A 34 -6.78 -5.68 10.28
CA ASN A 34 -6.23 -6.33 11.48
C ASN A 34 -4.69 -6.28 11.57
N TRP A 35 -4.10 -5.15 11.19
CA TRP A 35 -2.66 -4.95 11.37
C TRP A 35 -2.35 -4.89 12.87
N PRO A 36 -1.40 -5.71 13.37
CA PRO A 36 -1.10 -5.77 14.80
C PRO A 36 -0.49 -4.47 15.34
N GLU A 37 0.20 -3.72 14.50
CA GLU A 37 0.93 -2.52 14.90
C GLU A 37 0.90 -1.48 13.78
N VAL A 38 0.37 -0.29 14.08
CA VAL A 38 0.34 0.88 13.21
C VAL A 38 0.74 2.10 14.03
N THR A 39 1.73 2.82 13.55
CA THR A 39 2.26 4.04 14.16
C THR A 39 2.17 5.20 13.18
N CYS A 40 2.01 6.41 13.69
CA CYS A 40 1.83 7.61 12.89
C CYS A 40 3.04 8.55 13.03
N PHE A 41 3.48 9.12 11.91
CA PHE A 41 4.63 9.99 11.83
C PHE A 41 4.33 11.23 10.99
N GLY A 42 4.87 12.37 11.43
CA GLY A 42 4.83 13.62 10.71
C GLY A 42 6.16 13.85 9.99
N LEU A 43 6.10 14.17 8.70
CA LEU A 43 7.24 14.53 7.89
C LEU A 43 7.18 16.02 7.52
N ALA A 44 7.72 16.86 8.42
CA ALA A 44 7.67 18.32 8.36
C ALA A 44 8.19 18.88 7.02
N GLU A 45 9.28 18.32 6.49
CA GLU A 45 9.90 18.76 5.24
C GLU A 45 8.95 18.71 4.04
N LEU A 46 8.03 17.74 4.03
CA LEU A 46 7.09 17.53 2.92
C LEU A 46 5.64 17.88 3.28
N GLN A 47 5.45 18.46 4.47
CA GLN A 47 4.16 18.79 5.05
C GLN A 47 3.14 17.65 4.91
N LEU A 48 3.54 16.45 5.33
CA LEU A 48 2.71 15.26 5.26
C LEU A 48 2.77 14.39 6.50
N VAL A 49 1.68 13.68 6.75
CA VAL A 49 1.60 12.56 7.68
C VAL A 49 1.75 11.25 6.91
N TYR A 50 2.46 10.30 7.49
CA TYR A 50 2.51 8.91 7.02
C TYR A 50 2.33 7.95 8.18
N LEU A 51 1.87 6.75 7.88
CA LEU A 51 1.71 5.65 8.81
C LEU A 51 2.77 4.59 8.52
N GLN A 52 3.27 3.96 9.56
CA GLN A 52 4.16 2.82 9.46
C GLN A 52 3.53 1.65 10.21
N GLY A 53 3.37 0.53 9.52
CA GLY A 53 2.80 -0.68 10.12
C GLY A 53 3.18 -1.93 9.34
N ARG A 54 2.83 -3.10 9.85
CA ARG A 54 3.05 -4.38 9.19
C ARG A 54 1.75 -5.18 9.21
N GLU A 55 1.46 -5.92 8.15
CA GLU A 55 0.25 -6.74 8.08
C GLU A 55 0.35 -7.98 8.99
N ARG A 56 1.56 -8.54 9.12
CA ARG A 56 1.86 -9.67 10.00
C ARG A 56 3.12 -9.37 10.80
N GLU A 57 3.25 -9.97 11.98
CA GLU A 57 4.45 -9.77 12.82
C GLU A 57 5.75 -10.21 12.16
N THR A 58 5.68 -11.18 11.26
CA THR A 58 6.84 -11.69 10.52
C THR A 58 7.19 -10.83 9.31
N GLU A 59 6.35 -9.88 8.94
CA GLU A 59 6.57 -9.01 7.79
C GLU A 59 7.28 -7.72 8.20
N SER A 60 7.99 -7.13 7.25
CA SER A 60 8.58 -5.83 7.47
C SER A 60 7.52 -4.75 7.54
N PHE A 61 7.82 -3.71 8.32
CA PHE A 61 7.07 -2.48 8.26
C PHE A 61 6.97 -1.95 6.83
N GLN A 62 5.82 -1.36 6.52
CA GLN A 62 5.50 -0.72 5.26
C GLN A 62 5.08 0.71 5.57
N VAL A 63 5.47 1.62 4.69
CA VAL A 63 5.06 3.02 4.76
C VAL A 63 3.76 3.18 3.98
N VAL A 64 2.75 3.71 4.65
CA VAL A 64 1.44 4.03 4.07
C VAL A 64 1.25 5.54 4.16
N VAL A 65 0.95 6.19 3.03
CA VAL A 65 0.72 7.64 2.96
C VAL A 65 -0.76 7.89 2.71
N PRO A 66 -1.47 8.41 3.72
CA PRO A 66 -2.86 8.82 3.58
C PRO A 66 -2.98 9.95 2.56
N THR A 67 -3.79 9.72 1.54
CA THR A 67 -3.90 10.58 0.36
C THR A 67 -5.37 10.93 0.14
N PRO A 68 -5.83 12.13 0.50
CA PRO A 68 -7.14 12.59 0.06
C PRO A 68 -7.24 12.57 -1.47
N VAL A 69 -8.38 12.20 -2.05
CA VAL A 69 -8.56 12.07 -3.52
C VAL A 69 -8.22 13.35 -4.31
N HIS A 70 -8.35 14.52 -3.69
CA HIS A 70 -8.04 15.81 -4.29
C HIS A 70 -6.55 16.21 -4.17
N MET A 71 -5.74 15.42 -3.46
CA MET A 71 -4.31 15.67 -3.30
C MET A 71 -3.55 15.18 -4.54
N SER A 72 -2.79 16.08 -5.16
CA SER A 72 -1.93 15.75 -6.29
C SER A 72 -0.47 15.49 -5.87
N PHE A 73 0.15 14.49 -6.50
CA PHE A 73 1.57 14.21 -6.33
C PHE A 73 2.34 14.40 -7.64
N SER A 74 3.48 15.09 -7.57
CA SER A 74 4.49 15.02 -8.62
C SER A 74 5.36 13.78 -8.43
N HIS A 75 5.98 13.30 -9.50
CA HIS A 75 6.95 12.20 -9.43
C HIS A 75 8.12 12.52 -8.48
N GLU A 76 8.57 13.77 -8.45
CA GLU A 76 9.61 14.25 -7.53
C GLU A 76 9.17 14.11 -6.08
N ARG A 77 7.95 14.57 -5.76
CA ARG A 77 7.39 14.47 -4.41
C ARG A 77 7.26 13.01 -3.95
N ILE A 78 6.79 12.11 -4.81
CA ILE A 78 6.70 10.67 -4.48
C ILE A 78 8.08 10.11 -4.17
N ARG A 79 9.09 10.47 -4.96
CA ARG A 79 10.46 10.00 -4.75
C ARG A 79 11.04 10.53 -3.43
N GLU A 80 10.78 11.78 -3.09
CA GLU A 80 11.20 12.35 -1.79
C GLU A 80 10.51 11.65 -0.62
N ILE A 81 9.21 11.36 -0.74
CA ILE A 81 8.45 10.58 0.24
C ILE A 81 9.12 9.22 0.45
N MET A 82 9.35 8.46 -0.63
CA MET A 82 10.02 7.15 -0.55
C MET A 82 11.38 7.26 0.14
N LYS A 83 12.20 8.25 -0.22
CA LYS A 83 13.53 8.43 0.38
C LYS A 83 13.46 8.75 1.87
N LYS A 84 12.56 9.65 2.28
CA LYS A 84 12.50 10.17 3.65
C LYS A 84 11.75 9.25 4.60
N ALA A 85 10.58 8.77 4.16
CA ALA A 85 9.73 7.92 4.97
C ALA A 85 10.31 6.49 5.09
N CYS A 86 10.89 5.96 4.01
CA CYS A 86 11.50 4.63 4.04
C CYS A 86 12.96 4.65 4.53
N ALA A 87 13.62 5.81 4.68
CA ALA A 87 14.93 5.87 5.35
C ALA A 87 14.86 5.41 6.82
N GLN A 88 13.68 5.49 7.46
CA GLN A 88 13.41 4.96 8.80
C GLN A 88 13.28 3.42 8.80
N LEU A 89 13.23 2.80 7.61
CA LEU A 89 13.08 1.37 7.43
C LEU A 89 14.47 0.79 7.13
N ASP A 90 15.12 0.18 8.14
CA ASP A 90 16.44 -0.47 8.01
C ASP A 90 16.41 -1.69 7.06
N LYS A 91 16.29 -1.44 5.76
CA LYS A 91 16.30 -2.45 4.69
C LYS A 91 17.25 -2.02 3.57
N PRO A 92 18.51 -2.47 3.59
CA PRO A 92 19.51 -2.06 2.59
C PRO A 92 19.34 -2.72 1.21
N ASP A 93 18.57 -3.81 1.09
CA ASP A 93 18.56 -4.69 -0.11
C ASP A 93 17.24 -4.71 -0.89
N SER A 94 16.25 -3.88 -0.54
CA SER A 94 14.95 -3.85 -1.24
C SER A 94 14.68 -2.48 -1.85
N PRO A 95 14.05 -2.42 -3.04
CA PRO A 95 13.64 -1.15 -3.63
C PRO A 95 12.68 -0.43 -2.67
N LEU A 96 12.87 0.88 -2.53
CA LEU A 96 12.01 1.70 -1.68
C LEU A 96 10.57 1.58 -2.18
N SER A 97 9.65 1.31 -1.27
CA SER A 97 8.24 1.19 -1.61
C SER A 97 7.38 1.99 -0.63
N VAL A 98 6.33 2.60 -1.16
CA VAL A 98 5.34 3.34 -0.39
C VAL A 98 3.96 2.96 -0.88
N ILE A 99 3.00 2.85 0.02
CA ILE A 99 1.61 2.58 -0.31
C ILE A 99 0.85 3.91 -0.21
N LEU A 100 0.23 4.35 -1.29
CA LEU A 100 -0.74 5.44 -1.24
C LEU A 100 -2.09 4.87 -0.84
N ALA A 101 -2.61 5.31 0.30
CA ALA A 101 -3.96 5.00 0.72
C ALA A 101 -4.87 6.17 0.31
N ILE A 102 -5.50 6.03 -0.84
CA ILE A 102 -6.35 7.07 -1.44
C ILE A 102 -7.71 7.03 -0.77
N VAL A 103 -8.10 8.14 -0.15
CA VAL A 103 -9.34 8.28 0.61
C VAL A 103 -10.32 9.17 -0.14
N GLU A 104 -11.48 8.62 -0.47
CA GLU A 104 -12.60 9.33 -1.08
C GLU A 104 -13.53 9.95 -0.01
N SER A 105 -14.39 10.89 -0.42
CA SER A 105 -15.28 11.62 0.51
C SER A 105 -16.35 10.74 1.18
N ASP A 106 -16.66 9.59 0.60
CA ASP A 106 -17.57 8.59 1.18
C ASP A 106 -16.84 7.63 2.14
N SER A 107 -15.57 7.91 2.47
CA SER A 107 -14.66 7.09 3.29
C SER A 107 -14.18 5.80 2.62
N THR A 108 -14.41 5.61 1.31
CA THR A 108 -13.79 4.51 0.56
C THR A 108 -12.27 4.71 0.53
N ILE A 109 -11.53 3.64 0.82
CA ILE A 109 -10.05 3.64 0.82
C ILE A 109 -9.52 2.64 -0.20
N VAL A 110 -8.66 3.13 -1.11
CA VAL A 110 -7.98 2.29 -2.11
C VAL A 110 -6.47 2.35 -1.88
N TYR A 111 -5.83 1.19 -1.89
CA TYR A 111 -4.41 1.06 -1.61
C TYR A 111 -3.62 0.81 -2.90
N TYR A 112 -2.73 1.74 -3.25
CA TYR A 112 -1.84 1.61 -4.39
C TYR A 112 -0.39 1.55 -3.93
N LYS A 113 0.27 0.42 -4.19
CA LYS A 113 1.69 0.25 -3.89
C LYS A 113 2.54 0.83 -5.03
N LEU A 114 3.41 1.77 -4.69
CA LEU A 114 4.42 2.35 -5.56
C LEU A 114 5.80 1.84 -5.15
N THR A 115 6.63 1.52 -6.12
CA THR A 115 8.01 1.04 -5.90
C THR A 115 9.00 1.81 -6.74
N ASP A 116 10.19 2.05 -6.19
CA ASP A 116 11.32 2.59 -6.94
C ASP A 116 11.95 1.47 -7.79
N GLY A 117 11.51 1.36 -9.04
CA GLY A 117 11.94 0.34 -9.98
C GLY A 117 10.79 -0.55 -10.47
N PHE A 118 11.13 -1.53 -11.30
CA PHE A 118 10.17 -2.47 -11.87
C PHE A 118 9.98 -3.67 -10.94
N ILE A 119 8.73 -4.04 -10.69
CA ILE A 119 8.36 -5.31 -10.07
C ILE A 119 8.02 -6.29 -11.18
N MET A 120 8.59 -7.50 -11.13
CA MET A 120 8.16 -8.59 -12.00
C MET A 120 6.76 -9.02 -11.56
N PRO A 121 5.75 -9.00 -12.44
CA PRO A 121 4.42 -9.49 -12.08
C PRO A 121 4.50 -10.98 -11.75
N ASP A 122 3.61 -11.43 -10.87
CA ASP A 122 3.46 -12.86 -10.62
C ASP A 122 3.11 -13.58 -11.93
N PRO A 123 3.65 -14.80 -12.14
CA PRO A 123 3.31 -15.58 -13.31
C PRO A 123 1.79 -15.82 -13.35
N PRO A 124 1.17 -15.81 -14.55
CA PRO A 124 -0.25 -16.06 -14.67
C PRO A 124 -0.59 -17.44 -14.09
N ASP A 125 -1.68 -17.52 -13.33
CA ASP A 125 -2.20 -18.78 -12.82
C ASP A 125 -2.43 -19.73 -14.01
N ASP A 126 -1.81 -20.91 -13.96
CA ASP A 126 -1.72 -21.83 -15.10
C ASP A 126 -3.10 -22.07 -15.70
N THR A 127 -3.36 -21.55 -16.90
CA THR A 127 -4.55 -21.93 -17.66
C THR A 127 -4.43 -23.42 -17.94
N GLU A 128 -5.21 -24.25 -17.25
CA GLU A 128 -5.27 -25.69 -17.49
C GLU A 128 -5.36 -25.94 -19.00
N ASP A 129 -4.30 -26.54 -19.56
CA ASP A 129 -4.19 -26.87 -20.96
C ASP A 129 -5.23 -27.96 -21.31
N LYS A 130 -6.43 -27.50 -21.70
CA LYS A 130 -7.57 -28.37 -22.06
C LYS A 130 -7.36 -29.05 -23.42
N ASP A 131 -6.30 -28.75 -24.18
CA ASP A 131 -6.13 -29.26 -25.53
C ASP A 131 -5.68 -30.74 -25.56
N ASN A 132 -4.96 -31.18 -24.52
CA ASN A 132 -4.44 -32.55 -24.45
C ASN A 132 -5.51 -33.65 -24.37
N LYS A 133 -6.76 -33.31 -24.01
CA LYS A 133 -7.87 -34.29 -23.96
C LYS A 133 -8.50 -34.54 -25.33
N GLN A 134 -8.36 -33.63 -26.30
CA GLN A 134 -9.01 -33.78 -27.61
C GLN A 134 -8.20 -34.71 -28.53
N TRP A 135 -6.86 -34.71 -28.44
CA TRP A 135 -6.00 -35.57 -29.25
C TRP A 135 -6.13 -37.08 -28.93
N ARG A 136 -6.34 -37.45 -27.65
CA ARG A 136 -6.51 -38.86 -27.24
C ARG A 136 -7.80 -39.49 -27.78
N LYS A 137 -8.84 -38.70 -28.08
CA LYS A 137 -10.11 -39.22 -28.65
C LYS A 137 -10.04 -39.47 -30.16
N LYS A 138 -9.24 -38.71 -30.92
CA LYS A 138 -9.09 -38.91 -32.38
C LYS A 138 -8.32 -40.20 -32.72
N ARG A 139 -7.30 -40.57 -31.93
CA ARG A 139 -6.52 -41.79 -32.17
C ARG A 139 -7.30 -43.10 -32.00
N LYS A 140 -8.36 -43.13 -31.19
CA LYS A 140 -9.20 -44.34 -31.01
C LYS A 140 -10.18 -44.60 -32.16
N LYS A 141 -10.41 -43.65 -33.06
CA LYS A 141 -11.34 -43.81 -34.21
C LYS A 141 -10.67 -44.20 -35.53
N LEU A 142 -9.34 -44.21 -35.58
CA LEU A 142 -8.55 -44.56 -36.78
C LEU A 142 -8.03 -46.02 -36.78
N PHE A 143 -8.35 -46.80 -35.74
CA PHE A 143 -7.99 -48.23 -35.63
C PHE A 143 -9.24 -49.10 -35.52
N LYS A 144 -10.19 -48.93 -36.43
CA LYS A 144 -11.27 -49.91 -36.64
C LYS A 144 -11.49 -50.12 -38.13
#